data_AF-A0A529HF20-F1
#
_entry.id   AF-A0A529HF20-F1
#
_cell.length_a   1.000
_cell.length_b   1.000
_cell.length_c   1.000
_cell.angle_alpha   90.00
_cell.angle_beta   90.00
_cell.angle_gamma   90.00
#
_symmetry.space_group_name_H-M   'P 1'
#
loop_
_entity.id
_entity.type
_entity.pdbx_description
1 polymer ?
#
loop_
_entity_poly.entity_id
_entity_poly.type
_entity_poly.pdbx_seq_one_letter_code
_entity_poly.pdbx_strand_id
1 'polypeptide(L)'
;AFYVPAHDYVVVPPPQAYYEPINWHRTALHEIGHASGHHSRLNRDLSGFFGSKKYAFEEMIAEQISAFCCASLGIVPTVRHADYIGSWLDVMREDSRAIVRAASQASKAADWILSFLPDADSPAVDSDIIDRRAA
;
A
#
# COMPACT_ATOMS: atom_id res chain seq x y z
N ALA A 1 9.28 1.78 6.54
CA ALA A 1 9.18 0.65 5.60
C ALA A 1 9.53 1.18 4.21
N PHE A 2 9.80 0.33 3.25
CA PHE A 2 10.03 0.75 1.86
C PHE A 2 9.90 -0.44 0.89
N TYR A 3 9.45 -0.16 -0.33
CA TYR A 3 9.63 -1.03 -1.50
C TYR A 3 10.99 -0.75 -2.19
N VAL A 4 11.68 -1.80 -2.68
CA VAL A 4 12.95 -1.70 -3.43
C VAL A 4 12.71 -2.07 -4.90
N PRO A 5 12.48 -1.10 -5.81
CA PRO A 5 12.14 -1.40 -7.21
C PRO A 5 13.18 -2.23 -7.95
N ALA A 6 14.47 -2.01 -7.68
CA ALA A 6 15.56 -2.69 -8.39
C ALA A 6 15.66 -4.19 -8.08
N HIS A 7 15.19 -4.61 -6.91
CA HIS A 7 15.28 -6.00 -6.44
C HIS A 7 13.91 -6.63 -6.19
N ASP A 8 12.83 -5.87 -6.43
CA ASP A 8 11.44 -6.29 -6.31
C ASP A 8 11.10 -6.96 -4.96
N TYR A 9 11.37 -6.25 -3.85
CA TYR A 9 10.92 -6.69 -2.53
C TYR A 9 10.50 -5.53 -1.63
N VAL A 10 9.67 -5.84 -0.64
CA VAL A 10 9.17 -4.91 0.37
C VAL A 10 9.84 -5.20 1.71
N VAL A 11 10.26 -4.15 2.41
CA VAL A 11 10.80 -4.23 3.77
C VAL A 11 9.87 -3.48 4.72
N VAL A 12 9.31 -4.21 5.68
CA VAL A 12 8.47 -3.64 6.74
C VAL A 12 9.06 -4.08 8.09
N PRO A 13 9.17 -3.18 9.08
CA PRO A 13 9.49 -3.58 10.44
C PRO A 13 8.52 -4.66 10.96
N PRO A 14 8.95 -5.49 11.93
CA PRO A 14 8.08 -6.51 12.49
C PRO A 14 6.83 -5.88 13.15
N PRO A 15 5.67 -6.55 13.17
CA PRO A 15 4.43 -6.02 13.74
C PRO A 15 4.56 -5.46 15.16
N GLN A 16 5.42 -6.06 15.98
CA GLN A 16 5.69 -5.68 17.37
C GLN A 16 6.35 -4.30 17.49
N ALA A 17 6.94 -3.76 16.41
CA ALA A 17 7.49 -2.42 16.38
C ALA A 17 6.41 -1.33 16.29
N TYR A 18 5.15 -1.70 16.05
CA TYR A 18 4.03 -0.77 15.90
C TYR A 18 3.17 -0.77 17.16
N TYR A 19 2.88 0.43 17.69
CA TYR A 19 2.05 0.58 18.89
C TYR A 19 0.61 0.07 18.70
N GLU A 20 0.03 0.32 17.52
CA GLU A 20 -1.29 -0.23 17.17
C GLU A 20 -1.13 -1.19 15.96
N PRO A 21 -1.67 -2.41 16.01
CA PRO A 21 -1.55 -3.40 14.92
C PRO A 21 -2.02 -2.88 13.55
N ILE A 22 -3.04 -2.02 13.54
CA ILE A 22 -3.55 -1.34 12.35
C ILE A 22 -2.45 -0.59 11.58
N ASN A 23 -1.50 0.02 12.29
CA ASN A 23 -0.43 0.79 11.67
C ASN A 23 0.53 -0.11 10.89
N TRP A 24 0.74 -1.35 11.34
CA TRP A 24 1.51 -2.33 10.60
C TRP A 24 0.82 -2.67 9.27
N HIS A 25 -0.48 -3.00 9.29
CA HIS A 25 -1.22 -3.37 8.07
C HIS A 25 -1.21 -2.24 7.04
N ARG A 26 -1.44 -1.00 7.47
CA ARG A 26 -1.41 0.15 6.56
C ARG A 26 -0.04 0.38 5.95
N THR A 27 1.02 0.31 6.76
CA THR A 27 2.39 0.46 6.25
C THR A 27 2.73 -0.67 5.29
N ALA A 28 2.42 -1.93 5.63
CA ALA A 28 2.69 -3.05 4.74
C ALA A 28 1.91 -2.92 3.41
N LEU A 29 0.62 -2.60 3.46
CA LEU A 29 -0.20 -2.44 2.26
C LEU A 29 0.19 -1.22 1.43
N HIS A 30 0.69 -0.15 2.06
CA HIS A 30 1.28 0.99 1.35
C HIS A 30 2.49 0.54 0.51
N GLU A 31 3.46 -0.15 1.12
CA GLU A 31 4.66 -0.60 0.41
C GLU A 31 4.35 -1.67 -0.64
N ILE A 32 3.41 -2.58 -0.37
CA ILE A 32 2.89 -3.53 -1.37
C ILE A 32 2.17 -2.77 -2.50
N GLY A 33 1.51 -1.66 -2.17
CA GLY A 33 0.94 -0.71 -3.11
C GLY A 33 1.99 -0.22 -4.10
N HIS A 34 3.14 0.27 -3.64
CA HIS A 34 4.28 0.61 -4.51
C HIS A 34 4.77 -0.58 -5.31
N ALA A 35 4.93 -1.75 -4.67
CA ALA A 35 5.35 -2.95 -5.35
C ALA A 35 4.43 -3.26 -6.54
N SER A 36 3.11 -3.19 -6.41
CA SER A 36 2.18 -3.44 -7.53
C SER A 36 2.46 -2.60 -8.79
N GLY A 37 3.14 -1.46 -8.67
CA GLY A 37 3.54 -0.58 -9.77
C GLY A 37 4.74 -1.04 -10.60
N HIS A 38 5.46 -2.10 -10.18
CA HIS A 38 6.62 -2.62 -10.92
C HIS A 38 6.31 -2.99 -12.37
N HIS A 39 7.34 -2.96 -13.22
CA HIS A 39 7.18 -3.14 -14.67
C HIS A 39 6.58 -4.48 -15.09
N SER A 40 6.77 -5.53 -14.27
CA SER A 40 6.20 -6.86 -14.50
C SER A 40 4.75 -7.01 -14.00
N ARG A 41 4.19 -5.96 -13.39
CA ARG A 41 2.84 -5.95 -12.79
C ARG A 41 1.98 -4.87 -13.46
N LEU A 42 1.60 -3.83 -12.73
CA LEU A 42 0.75 -2.75 -13.26
C LEU A 42 1.54 -1.66 -14.01
N ASN A 43 2.88 -1.75 -14.01
CA ASN A 43 3.78 -0.93 -14.80
C ASN A 43 3.49 0.58 -14.68
N ARG A 44 3.37 1.06 -13.44
CA ARG A 44 3.23 2.50 -13.13
C ARG A 44 4.60 3.19 -13.18
N ASP A 45 4.59 4.51 -13.35
CA ASP A 45 5.81 5.31 -13.37
C ASP A 45 6.34 5.53 -11.94
N LEU A 46 7.34 4.72 -11.55
CA LEU A 46 8.03 4.82 -10.26
C LEU A 46 9.35 5.64 -10.36
N SER A 47 9.58 6.40 -11.43
CA SER A 47 10.84 7.13 -11.66
C SER A 47 10.98 8.45 -10.87
N GLY A 48 9.95 8.85 -10.13
CA GLY A 48 9.95 10.09 -9.36
C GLY A 48 10.95 10.06 -8.19
N PHE A 49 11.73 11.13 -8.03
CA PHE A 49 12.58 11.33 -6.86
C PHE A 49 11.80 12.01 -5.72
N PHE A 50 12.26 11.86 -4.48
CA PHE A 50 11.62 12.44 -3.29
C PHE A 50 11.34 13.94 -3.46
N GLY A 51 10.11 14.35 -3.18
CA GLY A 51 9.65 15.75 -3.33
C GLY A 51 9.27 16.16 -4.76
N SER A 52 9.44 15.30 -5.76
CA SER A 52 8.94 15.56 -7.12
C SER A 52 7.42 15.35 -7.22
N LYS A 53 6.78 15.97 -8.23
CA LYS A 53 5.34 15.76 -8.49
C LYS A 53 5.00 14.31 -8.82
N LYS A 54 5.88 13.62 -9.55
CA LYS A 54 5.70 12.19 -9.88
C LYS A 54 5.72 11.32 -8.63
N TYR A 55 6.69 11.59 -7.74
CA TYR A 55 6.79 10.91 -6.45
C TYR A 55 5.53 11.16 -5.60
N ALA A 56 5.12 12.41 -5.42
CA ALA A 56 3.91 12.75 -4.66
C ALA A 56 2.65 12.10 -5.22
N PHE A 57 2.54 11.96 -6.56
CA PHE A 57 1.41 11.29 -7.19
C PHE A 57 1.40 9.78 -6.91
N GLU A 58 2.55 9.10 -6.94
CA GLU A 58 2.65 7.68 -6.61
C GLU A 58 2.43 7.42 -5.11
N GLU A 59 2.91 8.28 -4.21
CA GLU A 59 2.59 8.23 -2.77
C GLU A 59 1.08 8.34 -2.52
N MET A 60 0.40 9.25 -3.24
CA MET A 60 -1.06 9.37 -3.17
C MET A 60 -1.79 8.13 -3.72
N ILE A 61 -1.22 7.43 -4.71
CA ILE A 61 -1.74 6.14 -5.18
C ILE A 61 -1.55 5.07 -4.09
N ALA A 62 -0.34 4.94 -3.54
CA ALA A 62 -0.01 3.94 -2.52
C ALA A 62 -0.85 4.06 -1.25
N GLU A 63 -1.09 5.28 -0.77
CA GLU A 63 -1.97 5.51 0.38
C GLU A 63 -3.43 5.12 0.09
N GLN A 64 -3.94 5.42 -1.11
CA GLN A 64 -5.28 5.00 -1.50
C GLN A 64 -5.40 3.48 -1.65
N ILE A 65 -4.37 2.82 -2.17
CA ILE A 65 -4.30 1.34 -2.22
C ILE A 65 -4.39 0.78 -0.81
N SER A 66 -3.57 1.29 0.11
CA SER A 66 -3.57 0.88 1.51
C SER A 66 -4.96 1.03 2.14
N ALA A 67 -5.61 2.18 1.94
CA ALA A 67 -6.96 2.44 2.43
C ALA A 67 -8.00 1.49 1.83
N PHE A 68 -7.97 1.25 0.51
CA PHE A 68 -8.92 0.36 -0.17
C PHE A 68 -8.75 -1.09 0.28
N CYS A 69 -7.51 -1.59 0.37
CA CYS A 69 -7.24 -2.94 0.86
C CYS A 69 -7.65 -3.09 2.33
N CYS A 70 -7.35 -2.12 3.20
CA CYS A 70 -7.82 -2.16 4.58
C CYS A 70 -9.35 -2.21 4.66
N ALA A 71 -10.06 -1.39 3.89
CA ALA A 71 -11.52 -1.41 3.85
C ALA A 71 -12.07 -2.77 3.39
N SER A 72 -11.53 -3.35 2.32
CA SER A 72 -11.94 -4.66 1.82
C SER A 72 -11.64 -5.81 2.78
N LEU A 73 -10.59 -5.69 3.59
CA LEU A 73 -10.20 -6.68 4.60
C LEU A 73 -10.91 -6.49 5.96
N GLY A 74 -11.84 -5.53 6.07
CA GLY A 74 -12.54 -5.23 7.33
C GLY A 74 -11.65 -4.58 8.39
N ILE A 75 -10.50 -4.04 7.99
CA ILE A 75 -9.52 -3.40 8.86
C ILE A 75 -9.96 -1.93 9.07
N VAL A 76 -10.62 -1.67 10.19
CA VAL A 76 -11.20 -0.35 10.51
C VAL A 76 -10.09 0.67 10.82
N PRO A 77 -10.04 1.82 10.13
CA PRO A 77 -9.00 2.79 10.39
C PRO A 77 -9.25 3.66 11.64
N THR A 78 -8.23 3.80 12.50
CA THR A 78 -8.05 4.94 13.42
C THR A 78 -7.55 6.19 12.69
N VAL A 79 -8.02 7.38 13.09
CA VAL A 79 -7.63 8.69 12.54
C VAL A 79 -6.22 9.06 13.06
N ARG A 80 -5.34 9.60 12.21
CA ARG A 80 -4.04 10.18 12.61
C ARG A 80 -3.79 11.57 12.02
N HIS A 81 -2.85 12.28 12.64
CA HIS A 81 -2.37 13.59 12.21
C HIS A 81 -1.72 13.54 10.82
N ALA A 82 -1.93 14.62 10.09
CA ALA A 82 -2.07 14.66 8.64
C ALA A 82 -0.93 15.42 7.95
N ASP A 83 0.32 15.19 8.37
CA ASP A 83 1.46 15.95 7.86
C ASP A 83 1.63 15.79 6.32
N TYR A 84 1.13 14.68 5.76
CA TYR A 84 1.09 14.39 4.32
C TYR A 84 -0.07 15.08 3.57
N ILE A 85 -1.17 15.46 4.25
CA ILE A 85 -2.33 16.11 3.61
C ILE A 85 -1.93 17.49 3.05
N GLY A 86 -0.96 18.18 3.66
CA GLY A 86 -0.46 19.46 3.14
C GLY A 86 0.08 19.33 1.71
N SER A 87 0.96 18.36 1.47
CA SER A 87 1.53 18.11 0.14
C SER A 87 0.49 17.64 -0.88
N TRP A 88 -0.56 16.94 -0.44
CA TRP A 88 -1.66 16.50 -1.30
C TRP A 88 -2.59 17.63 -1.68
N LEU A 89 -2.83 18.58 -0.76
CA LEU A 89 -3.62 19.78 -1.04
C LEU A 89 -2.96 20.64 -2.12
N ASP A 90 -1.64 20.74 -2.14
CA ASP A 90 -0.93 21.47 -3.20
C ASP A 90 -1.12 20.81 -4.57
N VAL A 91 -1.03 19.47 -4.64
CA VAL A 91 -1.34 18.69 -5.86
C VAL A 91 -2.80 18.87 -6.27
N MET A 92 -3.74 18.86 -5.32
CA MET A 92 -5.19 19.01 -5.59
C MET A 92 -5.57 20.44 -6.01
N ARG A 93 -4.87 21.46 -5.51
CA ARG A 93 -5.07 22.86 -5.91
C ARG A 93 -4.63 23.11 -7.35
N GLU A 94 -3.57 22.45 -7.79
CA GLU A 94 -3.08 22.54 -9.17
C GLU A 94 -3.88 21.65 -10.14
N ASP A 95 -4.34 20.48 -9.70
CA ASP A 95 -5.11 19.55 -10.53
C ASP A 95 -6.17 18.78 -9.72
N SER A 96 -7.41 19.30 -9.75
CA SER A 96 -8.55 18.71 -9.06
C SER A 96 -8.92 17.30 -9.54
N ARG A 97 -8.44 16.87 -10.71
CA ARG A 97 -8.64 15.51 -11.24
C ARG A 97 -7.52 14.55 -10.84
N ALA A 98 -6.42 15.03 -10.26
CA ALA A 98 -5.31 14.18 -9.82
C ALA A 98 -5.79 13.11 -8.84
N ILE A 99 -6.62 13.47 -7.87
CA ILE A 99 -7.18 12.53 -6.89
C ILE A 99 -8.00 11.41 -7.56
N VAL A 100 -8.82 11.73 -8.56
CA VAL A 100 -9.65 10.74 -9.28
C VAL A 100 -8.77 9.82 -10.14
N ARG A 101 -7.73 10.35 -10.78
CA ARG A 101 -6.77 9.54 -11.54
C ARG A 101 -5.97 8.61 -10.64
N ALA A 102 -5.54 9.09 -9.48
CA ALA A 102 -4.86 8.28 -8.49
C ALA A 102 -5.80 7.20 -7.93
N ALA A 103 -7.04 7.55 -7.61
CA ALA A 103 -8.07 6.59 -7.17
C ALA A 103 -8.28 5.48 -8.20
N SER A 104 -8.38 5.82 -9.49
CA SER A 104 -8.56 4.81 -10.56
C SER A 104 -7.37 3.83 -10.65
N GLN A 105 -6.14 4.31 -10.47
CA GLN A 105 -4.96 3.44 -10.43
C GLN A 105 -4.90 2.62 -9.14
N ALA A 106 -5.26 3.24 -8.01
CA ALA A 106 -5.31 2.59 -6.72
C ALA A 106 -6.36 1.46 -6.68
N SER A 107 -7.54 1.65 -7.27
CA SER A 107 -8.56 0.59 -7.37
C SER A 107 -8.04 -0.62 -8.12
N LYS A 108 -7.42 -0.43 -9.30
CA LYS A 108 -6.82 -1.54 -10.07
C LYS A 108 -5.73 -2.28 -9.30
N ALA A 109 -4.93 -1.54 -8.54
CA ALA A 109 -3.88 -2.12 -7.72
C ALA A 109 -4.42 -2.86 -6.50
N ALA A 110 -5.44 -2.31 -5.84
CA ALA A 110 -6.14 -2.99 -4.76
C ALA A 110 -6.78 -4.30 -5.26
N ASP A 111 -7.48 -4.27 -6.40
CA ASP A 111 -8.04 -5.48 -7.02
C ASP A 111 -6.96 -6.52 -7.33
N TRP A 112 -5.81 -6.09 -7.88
CA TRP A 112 -4.67 -6.96 -8.14
C TRP A 112 -4.06 -7.54 -6.85
N ILE A 113 -3.96 -6.77 -5.77
CA ILE A 113 -3.45 -7.27 -4.48
C ILE A 113 -4.44 -8.28 -3.87
N LEU A 114 -5.73 -7.93 -3.88
CA LEU A 114 -6.77 -8.74 -3.25
C LEU A 114 -7.05 -10.03 -4.03
N SER A 115 -6.69 -10.12 -5.32
CA SER A 115 -6.82 -11.35 -6.10
C SER A 115 -5.87 -12.47 -5.66
N PHE A 116 -4.87 -12.16 -4.81
CA PHE A 116 -4.00 -13.17 -4.18
C PHE A 116 -4.57 -13.72 -2.87
N LEU A 117 -5.73 -13.22 -2.42
CA LEU A 117 -6.41 -13.84 -1.28
C LEU A 117 -6.82 -15.27 -1.65
N PRO A 118 -6.76 -16.21 -0.68
CA PRO A 118 -7.26 -17.54 -0.92
C PRO A 118 -8.75 -17.47 -1.29
N ASP A 119 -9.18 -18.35 -2.20
CA ASP A 119 -10.61 -18.55 -2.44
C ASP A 119 -11.28 -18.86 -1.10
N ALA A 120 -12.51 -18.36 -0.89
CA ALA A 120 -13.23 -18.55 0.37
C ALA A 120 -13.42 -20.05 0.75
N ASP A 121 -13.28 -20.95 -0.23
CA ASP A 121 -13.37 -22.41 -0.07
C ASP A 121 -11.99 -23.11 0.00
N SER A 122 -10.88 -22.37 -0.03
CA SER A 122 -9.54 -22.96 0.16
C SER A 122 -9.34 -23.33 1.64
N PRO A 123 -8.88 -24.56 1.94
CA PRO A 123 -8.60 -24.95 3.32
C PRO A 123 -7.57 -23.99 3.92
N ALA A 124 -7.88 -23.43 5.10
CA ALA A 124 -6.98 -22.53 5.81
C ALA A 124 -5.59 -23.17 5.94
N VAL A 125 -4.56 -22.44 5.52
CA VAL A 125 -3.18 -22.88 5.67
C VAL A 125 -2.90 -23.02 7.16
N ASP A 126 -2.59 -24.25 7.56
CA ASP A 126 -2.38 -24.67 8.94
C ASP A 126 -1.36 -23.75 9.64
N SER A 127 -1.79 -23.05 10.69
CA SER A 127 -0.98 -22.07 11.42
C SER A 127 0.27 -22.67 12.09
N ASP A 128 0.33 -24.01 12.19
CA ASP A 128 1.41 -24.77 12.80
C ASP A 128 2.75 -24.74 12.02
N ILE A 129 2.78 -24.26 10.78
CA ILE A 129 4.02 -24.15 9.99
C ILE A 129 4.83 -22.91 10.38
N ILE A 130 4.18 -21.84 10.86
CA ILE A 130 4.86 -20.57 11.18
C ILE A 130 5.62 -20.68 12.52
N ASP A 131 5.07 -21.37 13.51
CA ASP A 131 5.70 -21.52 14.84
C ASP A 131 6.91 -22.47 14.85
N ARG A 132 7.03 -23.38 13.89
CA ARG A 132 8.16 -24.34 13.83
C ARG A 132 9.45 -23.77 13.26
N ARG A 133 9.44 -22.55 12.71
CA ARG A 133 10.64 -21.87 12.20
C ARG A 133 11.19 -20.81 13.16
N ALA A 134 10.53 -20.61 14.30
CA ALA A 134 10.92 -19.66 15.34
C ALA A 134 11.42 -20.32 16.65
N ALA A 135 11.64 -21.64 16.65
CA ALA A 135 12.18 -22.41 17.77
C ALA A 135 13.63 -22.85 17.51
#